data_AF-A0A4S2MUA9-F1
#
_entry.id   AF-A0A4S2MUA9-F1
#
_cell.length_a   1.000
_cell.length_b   1.000
_cell.length_c   1.000
_cell.angle_alpha   90.00
_cell.angle_beta   90.00
_cell.angle_gamma   90.00
#
_symmetry.space_group_name_H-M   'P 1'
#
loop_
_entity.id
_entity.type
_entity.pdbx_description
1 polymer ?
#
loop_
_entity_poly.entity_id
_entity_poly.type
_entity_poly.pdbx_seq_one_letter_code
_entity_poly.pdbx_strand_id
1 'polypeptide(L)'
;MPRKRPAKLSVLADTPEDDEPENKKPPPASKRRRQAADADDSATNGRLLKRQALDHKSINSTEGSLLRSRLDIKQEEKDEKLSKPLNDKKLPPSKLKYEEPPEEDFNQALEKLLPPDNLLPFLEHLSQKSQDGIQELADLVTDQDCWTPELVALFSTTAITSLDLSAPSTSEPTFLEVPDSTLLAPLFVQNRFTSLTTLSLRNLSLSDDDLAFLRLLPSLTTLDLHNTNIGTHALHHLVCHRYTLTSLNIAMNPRITDDTRIILRALSSLTFLFLRGTSFTLPALRRLVMDDLPRKCRLLSLPAPVIDHLNTRGSKYALDIPPGYMTEPDANKIANMNLPFLKKQLEAHQKWNKDIQTTGTKVELVARLRNVLWNRKADERILEVLGRKETG
;
A
#
# COMPACT_ATOMS: atom_id res chain seq x y z
N MET A 1 30.91 -1.42 28.40
CA MET A 1 30.74 -0.45 27.30
C MET A 1 29.28 -0.02 27.24
N PRO A 2 28.96 1.27 27.44
CA PRO A 2 27.58 1.73 27.31
C PRO A 2 27.21 1.68 25.82
N ARG A 3 26.20 0.87 25.49
CA ARG A 3 25.85 0.57 24.09
C ARG A 3 24.90 1.63 23.56
N LYS A 4 25.24 2.26 22.42
CA LYS A 4 24.35 3.13 21.65
C LYS A 4 23.00 2.41 21.50
N ARG A 5 21.93 2.99 22.06
CA ARG A 5 20.57 2.50 21.79
C ARG A 5 20.31 2.69 20.29
N PRO A 6 19.76 1.69 19.58
CA PRO A 6 19.36 1.91 18.19
C PRO A 6 18.38 3.09 18.17
N ALA A 7 18.58 4.03 17.24
CA ALA A 7 17.69 5.16 17.08
C ALA A 7 16.27 4.63 16.88
N LYS A 8 15.31 5.07 17.73
CA LYS A 8 13.92 4.67 17.57
C LYS A 8 13.46 5.11 16.18
N LEU A 9 12.86 4.18 15.43
CA LEU A 9 12.03 4.51 14.30
C LEU A 9 10.82 5.26 14.87
N SER A 10 10.71 6.54 14.57
CA SER A 10 9.46 7.26 14.73
C SER A 10 8.53 6.81 13.62
N VAL A 11 7.23 6.78 13.92
CA VAL A 11 6.20 6.90 12.90
C VAL A 11 6.37 8.32 12.36
N LEU A 12 7.27 8.53 11.39
CA LEU A 12 7.27 9.81 10.68
C LEU A 12 5.93 9.88 9.94
N ALA A 13 5.19 10.94 10.23
CA ALA A 13 4.14 11.38 9.35
C ALA A 13 4.81 11.72 8.01
N ASP A 14 4.23 11.22 6.93
CA ASP A 14 4.39 11.86 5.63
C ASP A 14 3.68 13.21 5.77
N THR A 15 4.37 14.22 6.30
CA THR A 15 4.00 15.60 6.07
C THR A 15 4.73 15.99 4.78
N PRO A 16 4.00 16.33 3.70
CA PRO A 16 4.52 17.39 2.83
C PRO A 16 4.77 18.60 3.75
N GLU A 17 5.87 19.30 3.51
CA GLU A 17 6.15 20.57 4.16
C GLU A 17 4.95 21.51 3.92
N ASP A 18 4.12 21.71 4.94
CA ASP A 18 3.42 22.95 5.28
C ASP A 18 2.44 22.70 6.46
N ASP A 19 2.19 23.76 7.23
CA ASP A 19 1.38 23.85 8.46
C ASP A 19 2.04 23.44 9.79
N GLU A 20 2.78 24.38 10.38
CA GLU A 20 2.87 24.52 11.84
C GLU A 20 1.51 24.98 12.40
N PRO A 21 0.90 24.29 13.38
CA PRO A 21 -0.10 24.90 14.23
C PRO A 21 0.55 25.41 15.52
N GLU A 22 0.37 26.71 15.75
CA GLU A 22 0.75 27.44 16.95
C GLU A 22 0.33 26.73 18.26
N ASN A 23 1.36 26.50 19.08
CA ASN A 23 1.39 26.46 20.53
C ASN A 23 0.11 26.90 21.29
N LYS A 24 -0.77 25.96 21.65
CA LYS A 24 -1.74 26.14 22.75
C LYS A 24 -1.63 25.02 23.78
N LYS A 25 -1.20 25.40 24.98
CA LYS A 25 -1.05 24.55 26.18
C LYS A 25 -2.37 23.82 26.53
N PRO A 26 -2.32 22.55 26.98
CA PRO A 26 -3.50 21.85 27.49
C PRO A 26 -3.87 22.34 28.90
N PRO A 27 -5.16 22.46 29.26
CA PRO A 27 -5.57 22.75 30.63
C PRO A 27 -5.50 21.48 31.52
N PRO A 28 -5.31 21.63 32.84
CA PRO A 28 -4.97 20.52 33.72
C PRO A 28 -6.19 19.70 34.19
N ALA A 29 -5.92 18.42 34.45
CA ALA A 29 -6.83 17.43 34.99
C ALA A 29 -7.39 17.81 36.37
N SER A 30 -8.72 17.83 36.51
CA SER A 30 -9.39 17.92 37.80
C SER A 30 -9.76 16.54 38.32
N LYS A 31 -9.13 16.18 39.45
CA LYS A 31 -9.57 15.10 40.34
C LYS A 31 -10.92 15.47 40.92
N ARG A 32 -11.92 14.58 40.84
CA ARG A 32 -13.01 14.57 41.82
C ARG A 32 -13.33 13.15 42.27
N ARG A 33 -13.47 13.08 43.59
CA ARG A 33 -13.50 11.93 44.47
C ARG A 33 -14.97 11.69 44.85
N ARG A 34 -15.36 10.41 44.82
CA ARG A 34 -16.44 9.71 45.55
C ARG A 34 -17.58 10.55 46.15
N GLN A 35 -18.81 10.18 45.81
CA GLN A 35 -19.90 10.08 46.78
C GLN A 35 -20.80 8.89 46.44
N ALA A 36 -21.18 8.18 47.50
CA ALA A 36 -21.98 6.97 47.52
C ALA A 36 -23.48 7.33 47.56
N ALA A 37 -24.31 6.42 47.05
CA ALA A 37 -25.70 6.29 47.43
C ALA A 37 -26.11 4.81 47.34
N ASP A 38 -26.32 4.21 48.51
CA ASP A 38 -27.28 3.13 48.77
C ASP A 38 -28.71 3.63 48.40
N ALA A 39 -29.75 2.86 48.11
CA ALA A 39 -30.07 1.44 48.24
C ALA A 39 -31.20 1.07 47.25
N ASP A 40 -31.44 -0.25 47.20
CA ASP A 40 -32.73 -0.94 47.14
C ASP A 40 -33.20 -1.70 45.88
N ASP A 41 -33.51 -2.95 46.24
CA ASP A 41 -34.11 -4.12 45.61
C ASP A 41 -34.97 -3.96 44.35
N SER A 42 -34.75 -4.88 43.40
CA SER A 42 -35.69 -5.99 43.21
C SER A 42 -35.25 -6.94 42.10
N ALA A 43 -35.47 -8.23 42.37
CA ALA A 43 -35.18 -9.37 41.53
C ALA A 43 -35.98 -9.39 40.22
N THR A 44 -35.41 -9.95 39.14
CA THR A 44 -35.80 -11.26 38.57
C THR A 44 -35.30 -11.45 37.13
N ASN A 45 -35.06 -12.73 36.82
CA ASN A 45 -35.07 -13.37 35.50
C ASN A 45 -33.84 -13.24 34.59
N GLY A 46 -33.08 -14.34 34.60
CA GLY A 46 -32.06 -14.62 33.61
C GLY A 46 -32.61 -15.02 32.24
N ARG A 47 -31.72 -14.95 31.26
CA ARG A 47 -31.77 -15.75 30.03
C ARG A 47 -30.34 -16.02 29.59
N LEU A 48 -29.85 -17.21 29.94
CA LEU A 48 -28.76 -17.88 29.25
C LEU A 48 -29.21 -18.15 27.80
N LEU A 49 -28.63 -17.46 26.83
CA LEU A 49 -28.72 -17.87 25.44
C LEU A 49 -27.66 -18.94 25.17
N LYS A 50 -28.17 -20.17 25.04
CA LYS A 50 -27.46 -21.38 24.62
C LYS A 50 -26.76 -21.15 23.28
N ARG A 51 -25.43 -21.30 23.27
CA ARG A 51 -24.66 -21.63 22.07
C ARG A 51 -24.99 -23.08 21.69
N GLN A 52 -25.64 -23.28 20.55
CA GLN A 52 -25.71 -24.59 19.91
C GLN A 52 -24.39 -24.84 19.17
N ALA A 53 -23.63 -25.80 19.69
CA ALA A 53 -22.58 -26.49 18.96
C ALA A 53 -23.26 -27.53 18.05
N LEU A 54 -22.92 -27.53 16.77
CA LEU A 54 -23.14 -28.66 15.87
C LEU A 54 -21.79 -29.35 15.68
N ASP A 55 -21.76 -30.59 16.12
CA ASP A 55 -20.60 -31.47 16.10
C ASP A 55 -20.70 -32.44 14.92
N HIS A 56 -19.53 -32.81 14.42
CA HIS A 56 -19.17 -34.00 13.63
C HIS A 56 -19.77 -34.23 12.22
N LYS A 57 -18.87 -34.22 11.23
CA LYS A 57 -18.45 -35.48 10.58
C LYS A 57 -17.11 -35.32 9.85
N SER A 58 -16.09 -35.94 10.44
CA SER A 58 -14.85 -36.34 9.78
C SER A 58 -15.04 -37.78 9.29
N ILE A 59 -14.73 -38.04 8.02
CA ILE A 59 -14.39 -39.39 7.53
C ILE A 59 -13.12 -39.23 6.68
N ASN A 60 -12.05 -39.86 7.16
CA ASN A 60 -10.81 -40.10 6.46
C ASN A 60 -10.93 -41.31 5.51
N SER A 61 -10.07 -41.32 4.49
CA SER A 61 -9.23 -42.45 4.01
C SER A 61 -9.23 -42.50 2.47
N THR A 62 -8.13 -42.07 1.85
CA THR A 62 -7.01 -42.87 1.27
C THR A 62 -7.28 -43.38 -0.14
N GLU A 63 -6.51 -42.86 -1.11
CA GLU A 63 -5.78 -43.57 -2.17
C GLU A 63 -4.98 -42.49 -2.95
N GLY A 64 -3.66 -42.58 -3.06
CA GLY A 64 -2.98 -43.38 -4.09
C GLY A 64 -2.57 -42.45 -5.25
N SER A 65 -1.45 -41.74 -5.14
CA SER A 65 -0.16 -42.12 -5.74
C SER A 65 -0.01 -41.77 -7.23
N LEU A 66 1.02 -40.97 -7.51
CA LEU A 66 1.89 -40.99 -8.70
C LEU A 66 1.23 -41.01 -10.08
N LEU A 67 1.52 -39.97 -10.88
CA LEU A 67 2.14 -40.17 -12.20
C LEU A 67 2.76 -38.86 -12.69
N ARG A 68 4.10 -38.87 -12.69
CA ARG A 68 4.92 -38.08 -13.62
C ARG A 68 4.62 -38.55 -15.04
N SER A 69 4.51 -37.61 -15.96
CA SER A 69 4.93 -37.82 -17.35
C SER A 69 5.55 -36.54 -17.89
N ARG A 70 6.88 -36.62 -18.05
CA ARG A 70 7.65 -35.87 -19.04
C ARG A 70 7.34 -36.44 -20.43
N LEU A 71 7.78 -35.69 -21.45
CA LEU A 71 7.94 -35.96 -22.91
C LEU A 71 7.14 -34.88 -23.66
N ASP A 72 7.62 -34.15 -24.65
CA ASP A 72 8.93 -34.01 -25.26
C ASP A 72 8.92 -32.75 -26.14
N ILE A 73 10.11 -32.22 -26.39
CA ILE A 73 10.42 -31.08 -27.25
C ILE A 73 10.19 -31.43 -28.72
N LYS A 74 9.53 -30.55 -29.48
CA LYS A 74 9.85 -30.31 -30.90
C LYS A 74 9.76 -28.82 -31.24
N GLN A 75 10.91 -28.28 -31.67
CA GLN A 75 11.04 -27.04 -32.42
C GLN A 75 10.52 -27.27 -33.85
N GLU A 76 9.80 -26.31 -34.41
CA GLU A 76 9.77 -26.05 -35.85
C GLU A 76 9.45 -24.57 -36.07
N GLU A 77 10.44 -23.83 -36.57
CA GLU A 77 10.28 -22.53 -37.22
C GLU A 77 9.72 -22.74 -38.63
N LYS A 78 8.71 -21.97 -39.03
CA LYS A 78 8.74 -21.09 -40.22
C LYS A 78 7.40 -20.40 -40.53
N ASP A 79 7.55 -19.10 -40.77
CA ASP A 79 6.90 -18.26 -41.78
C ASP A 79 5.39 -17.90 -41.67
N GLU A 80 5.21 -16.62 -41.31
CA GLU A 80 4.48 -15.59 -42.06
C GLU A 80 2.95 -15.70 -42.29
N LYS A 81 2.27 -14.61 -41.89
CA LYS A 81 0.90 -14.15 -42.24
C LYS A 81 -0.26 -14.80 -41.46
N LEU A 82 -0.73 -14.10 -40.42
CA LEU A 82 -2.11 -13.58 -40.42
C LEU A 82 -2.30 -12.51 -39.33
N SER A 83 -2.46 -11.27 -39.79
CA SER A 83 -3.12 -10.20 -39.05
C SER A 83 -4.60 -10.55 -38.85
N LYS A 84 -5.06 -10.52 -37.59
CA LYS A 84 -6.46 -10.20 -37.21
C LYS A 84 -6.51 -9.88 -35.71
N PRO A 85 -7.10 -8.75 -35.31
CA PRO A 85 -7.20 -8.36 -33.90
C PRO A 85 -8.23 -9.24 -33.18
N LEU A 86 -7.90 -9.58 -31.93
CA LEU A 86 -8.74 -10.40 -31.07
C LEU A 86 -9.99 -9.60 -30.68
N ASN A 87 -11.14 -10.16 -31.07
CA ASN A 87 -12.46 -9.58 -30.96
C ASN A 87 -12.93 -9.45 -29.50
N ASP A 88 -13.66 -8.36 -29.27
CA ASP A 88 -14.52 -7.99 -28.15
C ASP A 88 -14.98 -9.14 -27.24
N LYS A 89 -14.43 -9.19 -26.03
CA LYS A 89 -15.17 -9.73 -24.88
C LYS A 89 -15.81 -8.57 -24.14
N LYS A 90 -17.13 -8.48 -24.32
CA LYS A 90 -18.08 -7.60 -23.62
C LYS A 90 -17.62 -7.21 -22.22
N LEU A 91 -17.36 -5.91 -22.09
CA LEU A 91 -17.31 -5.15 -20.84
C LEU A 91 -18.57 -5.45 -20.00
N PRO A 92 -18.48 -5.63 -18.67
CA PRO A 92 -19.66 -5.50 -17.84
C PRO A 92 -20.19 -4.06 -17.99
N PRO A 93 -21.50 -3.85 -18.21
CA PRO A 93 -22.03 -2.51 -18.41
C PRO A 93 -21.84 -1.71 -17.11
N SER A 94 -21.04 -0.64 -17.18
CA SER A 94 -21.04 0.40 -16.18
C SER A 94 -22.45 0.99 -16.10
N LYS A 95 -23.00 1.13 -14.90
CA LYS A 95 -24.31 1.77 -14.65
C LYS A 95 -24.28 3.30 -14.88
N LEU A 96 -23.12 3.86 -15.21
CA LEU A 96 -22.93 5.28 -15.44
C LEU A 96 -22.83 5.52 -16.94
N LYS A 97 -23.95 5.94 -17.55
CA LYS A 97 -23.96 6.51 -18.88
C LYS A 97 -23.41 7.93 -18.78
N TYR A 98 -22.25 8.18 -19.37
CA TYR A 98 -21.72 9.51 -19.57
C TYR A 98 -22.16 9.98 -20.97
N GLU A 99 -22.90 11.08 -21.08
CA GLU A 99 -23.25 11.72 -22.34
C GLU A 99 -22.22 12.83 -22.64
N GLU A 100 -21.64 12.82 -23.85
CA GLU A 100 -20.64 13.80 -24.28
C GLU A 100 -21.20 15.23 -24.29
N PRO A 101 -20.52 16.21 -23.66
CA PRO A 101 -20.87 17.61 -23.85
C PRO A 101 -20.49 18.08 -25.28
N PRO A 102 -21.27 19.00 -25.87
CA PRO A 102 -21.01 19.55 -27.20
C PRO A 102 -19.67 20.30 -27.26
N GLU A 103 -19.08 20.38 -28.45
CA GLU A 103 -17.84 21.14 -28.71
C GLU A 103 -18.05 22.66 -28.49
N GLU A 104 -18.02 23.08 -27.22
CA GLU A 104 -17.91 24.48 -26.81
C GLU A 104 -16.43 24.88 -26.70
N ASP A 105 -16.14 26.16 -26.94
CA ASP A 105 -14.79 26.71 -26.71
C ASP A 105 -14.38 26.45 -25.25
N PHE A 106 -13.18 25.88 -25.03
CA PHE A 106 -12.72 25.39 -23.72
C PHE A 106 -12.91 26.45 -22.63
N ASN A 107 -12.61 27.70 -22.95
CA ASN A 107 -12.75 28.84 -22.04
C ASN A 107 -14.22 29.15 -21.72
N GLN A 108 -15.12 29.06 -22.70
CA GLN A 108 -16.55 29.28 -22.50
C GLN A 108 -17.19 28.16 -21.69
N ALA A 109 -16.78 26.91 -21.93
CA ALA A 109 -17.21 25.77 -21.13
C ALA A 109 -16.71 25.90 -19.67
N LEU A 110 -15.45 26.31 -19.49
CA LEU A 110 -14.86 26.53 -18.17
C LEU A 110 -15.58 27.65 -17.39
N GLU A 111 -15.84 28.79 -18.01
CA GLU A 111 -16.58 29.91 -17.39
C GLU A 111 -17.99 29.53 -16.92
N LYS A 112 -18.68 28.65 -17.65
CA LYS A 112 -20.01 28.15 -17.26
C LYS A 112 -19.97 27.17 -16.10
N LEU A 113 -18.90 26.40 -15.98
CA LEU A 113 -18.77 25.31 -15.01
C LEU A 113 -18.15 25.76 -13.68
N LEU A 114 -17.41 26.86 -13.67
CA LEU A 114 -16.78 27.38 -12.46
C LEU A 114 -17.78 28.11 -11.54
N PRO A 115 -17.67 27.94 -10.21
CA PRO A 115 -18.52 28.66 -9.26
C PRO A 115 -18.25 30.17 -9.30
N PRO A 116 -19.30 31.02 -9.22
CA PRO A 116 -19.18 32.46 -9.46
C PRO A 116 -18.31 33.20 -8.44
N ASP A 117 -18.19 32.68 -7.22
CA ASP A 117 -17.42 33.30 -6.13
C ASP A 117 -15.90 33.23 -6.36
N ASN A 118 -15.42 32.33 -7.24
CA ASN A 118 -14.00 32.06 -7.46
C ASN A 118 -13.51 32.43 -8.88
N LEU A 119 -14.34 33.03 -9.74
CA LEU A 119 -14.03 33.28 -11.16
C LEU A 119 -12.87 34.26 -11.43
N LEU A 120 -12.63 35.21 -10.55
CA LEU A 120 -11.65 36.31 -10.74
C LEU A 120 -10.21 35.83 -11.02
N PRO A 121 -9.61 34.94 -10.21
CA PRO A 121 -8.26 34.42 -10.47
C PRO A 121 -8.18 33.56 -11.75
N PHE A 122 -9.23 32.80 -12.10
CA PHE A 122 -9.26 32.00 -13.32
C PHE A 122 -9.27 32.87 -14.59
N LEU A 123 -10.00 33.99 -14.58
CA LEU A 123 -10.10 34.91 -15.71
C LEU A 123 -8.81 35.68 -15.99
N GLU A 124 -8.02 36.04 -14.97
CA GLU A 124 -6.69 36.65 -15.16
C GLU A 124 -5.71 35.67 -15.81
N HIS A 125 -5.78 34.39 -15.45
CA HIS A 125 -4.88 33.34 -15.93
C HIS A 125 -5.17 32.91 -17.37
N LEU A 126 -6.46 32.83 -17.74
CA LEU A 126 -6.91 32.54 -19.11
C LEU A 126 -6.39 33.57 -20.13
N SER A 127 -6.03 34.79 -19.68
CA SER A 127 -5.51 35.85 -20.55
C SER A 127 -4.07 35.60 -21.03
N GLN A 128 -3.30 34.73 -20.37
CA GLN A 128 -1.85 34.61 -20.59
C GLN A 128 -1.43 33.55 -21.63
N LYS A 129 -2.36 32.74 -22.17
CA LYS A 129 -2.19 31.83 -23.33
C LYS A 129 -0.80 31.13 -23.44
N SER A 130 -0.39 30.37 -22.42
CA SER A 130 0.71 29.40 -22.54
C SER A 130 0.17 27.97 -22.32
N GLN A 131 0.88 26.94 -22.80
CA GLN A 131 0.56 25.54 -22.48
C GLN A 131 0.67 25.25 -20.98
N ASP A 132 1.57 25.93 -20.27
CA ASP A 132 1.68 25.87 -18.79
C ASP A 132 0.39 26.38 -18.12
N GLY A 133 -0.31 27.32 -18.76
CA GLY A 133 -1.55 27.88 -18.25
C GLY A 133 -2.67 26.85 -18.04
N ILE A 134 -2.75 25.77 -18.82
CA ILE A 134 -3.80 24.75 -18.63
C ILE A 134 -3.50 23.90 -17.38
N GLN A 135 -2.24 23.56 -17.13
CA GLN A 135 -1.86 22.86 -15.90
C GLN A 135 -2.07 23.77 -14.69
N GLU A 136 -1.66 25.04 -14.77
CA GLU A 136 -1.87 26.03 -13.72
C GLU A 136 -3.37 26.24 -13.42
N LEU A 137 -4.24 26.18 -14.44
CA LEU A 137 -5.69 26.20 -14.23
C LEU A 137 -6.19 24.95 -13.50
N ALA A 138 -5.70 23.76 -13.85
CA ALA A 138 -6.05 22.53 -13.14
C ALA A 138 -5.57 22.55 -11.67
N ASP A 139 -4.39 23.11 -11.43
CA ASP A 139 -3.84 23.29 -10.09
C ASP A 139 -4.69 24.29 -9.29
N LEU A 140 -5.14 25.38 -9.92
CA LEU A 140 -6.06 26.34 -9.29
C LEU A 140 -7.44 25.72 -8.99
N VAL A 141 -8.00 24.86 -9.86
CA VAL A 141 -9.23 24.10 -9.56
C VAL A 141 -9.03 23.21 -8.34
N THR A 142 -7.85 22.61 -8.21
CA THR A 142 -7.47 21.78 -7.06
C THR A 142 -7.38 22.61 -5.78
N ASP A 143 -6.70 23.76 -5.83
CA ASP A 143 -6.55 24.66 -4.67
C ASP A 143 -7.90 25.20 -4.15
N GLN A 144 -8.90 25.28 -5.04
CA GLN A 144 -10.26 25.71 -4.71
C GLN A 144 -11.22 24.56 -4.41
N ASP A 145 -10.76 23.29 -4.47
CA ASP A 145 -11.55 22.08 -4.23
C ASP A 145 -12.89 22.06 -4.99
N CYS A 146 -12.86 22.50 -6.27
CA CYS A 146 -14.07 22.70 -7.07
C CYS A 146 -14.24 21.71 -8.23
N TRP A 147 -13.56 20.57 -8.17
CA TRP A 147 -13.65 19.53 -9.20
C TRP A 147 -15.07 18.96 -9.34
N THR A 148 -15.59 18.99 -10.57
CA THR A 148 -16.83 18.31 -10.97
C THR A 148 -16.55 17.30 -12.08
N PRO A 149 -17.42 16.28 -12.29
CA PRO A 149 -17.26 15.36 -13.42
C PRO A 149 -17.19 16.06 -14.78
N GLU A 150 -17.88 17.19 -14.94
CA GLU A 150 -17.85 18.00 -16.15
C GLU A 150 -16.49 18.68 -16.34
N LEU A 151 -15.91 19.23 -15.28
CA LEU A 151 -14.57 19.83 -15.32
C LEU A 151 -13.51 18.76 -15.63
N VAL A 152 -13.56 17.60 -14.97
CA VAL A 152 -12.61 16.50 -15.27
C VAL A 152 -12.72 16.08 -16.74
N ALA A 153 -13.94 16.02 -17.30
CA ALA A 153 -14.12 15.72 -18.71
C ALA A 153 -13.58 16.80 -19.64
N LEU A 154 -13.71 18.08 -19.27
CA LEU A 154 -13.14 19.19 -20.03
C LEU A 154 -11.60 19.10 -20.09
N PHE A 155 -10.97 18.82 -18.96
CA PHE A 155 -9.51 18.64 -18.90
C PHE A 155 -9.03 17.32 -19.54
N SER A 156 -9.92 16.34 -19.74
CA SER A 156 -9.59 15.03 -20.33
C SER A 156 -9.02 15.09 -21.76
N THR A 157 -9.35 16.17 -22.49
CA THR A 157 -8.92 16.40 -23.87
C THR A 157 -7.61 17.17 -23.98
N THR A 158 -7.13 17.69 -22.84
CA THR A 158 -5.95 18.53 -22.75
C THR A 158 -4.68 17.72 -22.52
N ALA A 159 -3.52 18.37 -22.65
CA ALA A 159 -2.22 17.75 -22.44
C ALA A 159 -1.71 17.84 -20.99
N ILE A 160 -2.62 17.95 -19.99
CA ILE A 160 -2.22 18.00 -18.59
C ILE A 160 -1.42 16.75 -18.19
N THR A 161 -0.47 16.96 -17.28
CA THR A 161 0.46 15.93 -16.84
C THR A 161 0.23 15.51 -15.39
N SER A 162 -0.42 16.38 -14.61
CA SER A 162 -0.80 16.14 -13.22
C SER A 162 -2.29 16.41 -13.02
N LEU A 163 -2.96 15.54 -12.27
CA LEU A 163 -4.36 15.69 -11.90
C LEU A 163 -4.52 15.25 -10.45
N ASP A 164 -5.02 16.14 -9.61
CA ASP A 164 -5.34 15.85 -8.22
C ASP A 164 -6.85 15.99 -7.99
N LEU A 165 -7.49 14.86 -7.66
CA LEU A 165 -8.91 14.75 -7.37
C LEU A 165 -9.13 14.38 -5.89
N SER A 166 -8.18 14.72 -5.02
CA SER A 166 -8.25 14.37 -3.61
C SER A 166 -9.42 15.06 -2.91
N ALA A 167 -10.11 14.33 -2.04
CA ALA A 167 -11.08 14.94 -1.13
C ALA A 167 -10.37 15.58 0.08
N PRO A 168 -10.93 16.68 0.62
CA PRO A 168 -10.40 17.32 1.82
C PRO A 168 -10.44 16.36 3.01
N SER A 169 -9.38 16.33 3.81
CA SER A 169 -9.20 15.35 4.91
C SER A 169 -10.19 15.48 6.08
N THR A 170 -11.05 16.51 6.08
CA THR A 170 -11.89 16.95 7.21
C THR A 170 -13.39 16.79 6.99
N SER A 171 -13.84 16.24 5.86
CA SER A 171 -15.27 15.94 5.68
C SER A 171 -15.67 14.74 6.54
N GLU A 172 -16.37 15.02 7.65
CA GLU A 172 -17.21 14.02 8.30
C GLU A 172 -18.15 13.42 7.23
N PRO A 173 -18.36 12.10 7.19
CA PRO A 173 -19.17 11.48 6.15
C PRO A 173 -20.61 11.96 6.26
N THR A 174 -20.99 12.94 5.43
CA THR A 174 -22.36 13.41 5.36
C THR A 174 -23.19 12.33 4.67
N PHE A 175 -24.27 11.89 5.30
CA PHE A 175 -25.11 10.76 4.86
C PHE A 175 -25.81 10.91 3.49
N LEU A 176 -25.48 11.94 2.70
CA LEU A 176 -26.15 12.33 1.45
C LEU A 176 -25.21 12.73 0.30
N GLU A 177 -23.92 12.43 0.37
CA GLU A 177 -22.98 12.79 -0.70
C GLU A 177 -23.05 11.85 -1.91
N VAL A 178 -22.98 12.43 -3.10
CA VAL A 178 -22.85 11.71 -4.38
C VAL A 178 -21.61 10.80 -4.27
N PRO A 179 -21.67 9.53 -4.70
CA PRO A 179 -20.55 8.63 -4.49
C PRO A 179 -19.33 9.09 -5.28
N ASP A 180 -18.18 9.30 -4.62
CA ASP A 180 -16.90 9.79 -5.18
C ASP A 180 -16.52 9.17 -6.53
N SER A 181 -16.93 7.93 -6.77
CA SER A 181 -16.87 7.23 -8.07
C SER A 181 -17.41 8.04 -9.27
N THR A 182 -18.36 8.96 -9.07
CA THR A 182 -18.92 9.78 -10.15
C THR A 182 -17.91 10.78 -10.69
N LEU A 183 -17.01 11.29 -9.84
CA LEU A 183 -15.92 12.18 -10.26
C LEU A 183 -14.96 11.48 -11.22
N LEU A 184 -14.82 10.16 -11.08
CA LEU A 184 -13.94 9.33 -11.89
C LEU A 184 -14.56 8.91 -13.23
N ALA A 185 -15.86 9.14 -13.45
CA ALA A 185 -16.55 8.71 -14.67
C ALA A 185 -15.85 9.14 -15.97
N PRO A 186 -15.31 10.38 -16.11
CA PRO A 186 -14.61 10.79 -17.32
C PRO A 186 -13.28 10.05 -17.57
N LEU A 187 -12.66 9.49 -16.52
CA LEU A 187 -11.42 8.71 -16.66
C LEU A 187 -11.66 7.36 -17.35
N PHE A 188 -12.91 6.88 -17.43
CA PHE A 188 -13.27 5.64 -18.13
C PHE A 188 -13.35 5.82 -19.66
N VAL A 189 -13.22 7.04 -20.17
CA VAL A 189 -13.23 7.32 -21.60
C VAL A 189 -11.86 7.00 -22.21
N GLN A 190 -11.86 6.22 -23.30
CA GLN A 190 -10.63 5.83 -23.99
C GLN A 190 -9.96 7.02 -24.68
N ASN A 191 -8.63 6.98 -24.80
CA ASN A 191 -7.82 8.00 -25.47
C ASN A 191 -7.92 9.41 -24.87
N ARG A 192 -8.31 9.51 -23.60
CA ARG A 192 -8.24 10.73 -22.80
C ARG A 192 -7.05 10.64 -21.84
N PHE A 193 -6.58 11.80 -21.36
CA PHE A 193 -5.47 11.88 -20.40
C PHE A 193 -4.21 11.11 -20.82
N THR A 194 -3.90 11.06 -22.12
CA THR A 194 -2.76 10.28 -22.65
C THR A 194 -1.40 10.79 -22.19
N SER A 195 -1.32 12.07 -21.82
CA SER A 195 -0.14 12.74 -21.28
C SER A 195 -0.08 12.72 -19.75
N LEU A 196 -1.07 12.15 -19.07
CA LEU A 196 -1.15 12.16 -17.62
C LEU A 196 -0.08 11.24 -17.02
N THR A 197 0.74 11.82 -16.15
CA THR A 197 1.86 11.14 -15.49
C THR A 197 1.67 11.05 -13.98
N THR A 198 0.95 12.00 -13.38
CA THR A 198 0.68 12.07 -11.95
C THR A 198 -0.82 12.09 -11.71
N LEU A 199 -1.31 11.18 -10.88
CA LEU A 199 -2.70 11.12 -10.45
C LEU A 199 -2.78 10.99 -8.93
N SER A 200 -3.56 11.85 -8.29
CA SER A 200 -3.83 11.81 -6.85
C SER A 200 -5.33 11.68 -6.60
N LEU A 201 -5.73 10.69 -5.79
CA LEU A 201 -7.12 10.33 -5.48
C LEU A 201 -7.32 10.23 -3.96
N ARG A 202 -6.60 11.04 -3.17
CA ARG A 202 -6.52 10.85 -1.72
C ARG A 202 -7.88 11.05 -1.08
N ASN A 203 -8.15 10.29 -0.03
CA ASN A 203 -9.38 10.39 0.77
C ASN A 203 -10.70 10.14 0.01
N LEU A 204 -10.67 9.65 -1.23
CA LEU A 204 -11.88 9.24 -1.94
C LEU A 204 -12.32 7.84 -1.50
N SER A 205 -13.59 7.65 -1.16
CA SER A 205 -14.13 6.33 -0.82
C SER A 205 -14.39 5.51 -2.09
N LEU A 206 -13.40 4.72 -2.49
CA LEU A 206 -13.42 3.94 -3.73
C LEU A 206 -13.67 2.45 -3.49
N SER A 207 -14.30 1.81 -4.46
CA SER A 207 -14.35 0.35 -4.58
C SER A 207 -13.18 -0.17 -5.42
N ASP A 208 -12.92 -1.49 -5.33
CA ASP A 208 -11.82 -2.12 -6.07
C ASP A 208 -12.01 -1.99 -7.60
N ASP A 209 -13.27 -1.95 -8.06
CA ASP A 209 -13.63 -1.82 -9.47
C ASP A 209 -13.48 -0.38 -9.99
N ASP A 210 -13.53 0.63 -9.12
CA ASP A 210 -13.39 2.03 -9.52
C ASP A 210 -11.99 2.32 -10.08
N LEU A 211 -10.96 1.54 -9.70
CA LEU A 211 -9.60 1.68 -10.25
C LEU A 211 -9.42 1.02 -11.63
N ALA A 212 -10.49 0.46 -12.21
CA ALA A 212 -10.44 -0.17 -13.52
C ALA A 212 -9.98 0.79 -14.64
N PHE A 213 -10.21 2.10 -14.52
CA PHE A 213 -9.82 3.08 -15.53
C PHE A 213 -8.30 3.25 -15.66
N LEU A 214 -7.50 2.86 -14.66
CA LEU A 214 -6.04 3.04 -14.68
C LEU A 214 -5.40 2.42 -15.95
N ARG A 215 -5.99 1.35 -16.47
CA ARG A 215 -5.57 0.72 -17.74
C ARG A 215 -5.59 1.66 -18.96
N LEU A 216 -6.31 2.77 -18.87
CA LEU A 216 -6.48 3.78 -19.91
C LEU A 216 -5.48 4.94 -19.79
N LEU A 217 -4.61 4.94 -18.77
CA LEU A 217 -3.63 6.00 -18.49
C LEU A 217 -2.19 5.53 -18.79
N PRO A 218 -1.81 5.35 -20.07
CA PRO A 218 -0.59 4.61 -20.45
C PRO A 218 0.72 5.23 -19.92
N SER A 219 0.71 6.53 -19.63
CA SER A 219 1.90 7.31 -19.26
C SER A 219 2.07 7.48 -17.74
N LEU A 220 1.22 6.85 -16.92
CA LEU A 220 1.20 7.08 -15.47
C LEU A 220 2.51 6.63 -14.79
N THR A 221 3.13 7.55 -14.06
CA THR A 221 4.39 7.35 -13.33
C THR A 221 4.23 7.50 -11.82
N THR A 222 3.29 8.34 -11.36
CA THR A 222 3.03 8.62 -9.94
C THR A 222 1.55 8.44 -9.65
N LEU A 223 1.24 7.65 -8.63
CA LEU A 223 -0.13 7.40 -8.21
C LEU A 223 -0.28 7.49 -6.69
N ASP A 224 -1.18 8.35 -6.24
CA ASP A 224 -1.58 8.46 -4.83
C ASP A 224 -3.00 7.95 -4.60
N LEU A 225 -3.10 6.88 -3.81
CA LEU A 225 -4.34 6.22 -3.37
C LEU A 225 -4.47 6.26 -1.84
N HIS A 226 -3.87 7.25 -1.18
CA HIS A 226 -3.91 7.39 0.26
C HIS A 226 -5.35 7.42 0.77
N ASN A 227 -5.67 6.55 1.75
CA ASN A 227 -6.96 6.55 2.43
C ASN A 227 -8.16 6.43 1.47
N THR A 228 -8.12 5.47 0.54
CA THR A 228 -9.17 5.29 -0.48
C THR A 228 -10.11 4.13 -0.23
N ASN A 229 -9.98 3.44 0.91
CA ASN A 229 -10.75 2.25 1.30
C ASN A 229 -10.61 1.03 0.35
N ILE A 230 -9.68 1.09 -0.60
CA ILE A 230 -9.41 0.00 -1.55
C ILE A 230 -8.79 -1.22 -0.86
N GLY A 231 -9.08 -2.39 -1.42
CA GLY A 231 -8.48 -3.66 -1.02
C GLY A 231 -7.36 -4.10 -1.96
N THR A 232 -6.74 -5.24 -1.63
CA THR A 232 -5.68 -5.84 -2.44
C THR A 232 -6.09 -6.10 -3.90
N HIS A 233 -7.38 -6.37 -4.16
CA HIS A 233 -7.85 -6.66 -5.52
C HIS A 233 -7.74 -5.45 -6.45
N ALA A 234 -7.99 -4.24 -5.94
CA ALA A 234 -7.90 -3.00 -6.71
C ALA A 234 -6.50 -2.81 -7.34
N LEU A 235 -5.47 -3.23 -6.62
CA LEU A 235 -4.08 -3.09 -7.06
C LEU A 235 -3.74 -3.98 -8.28
N HIS A 236 -4.55 -4.99 -8.62
CA HIS A 236 -4.34 -5.74 -9.86
C HIS A 236 -4.45 -4.85 -11.11
N HIS A 237 -5.19 -3.75 -11.06
CA HIS A 237 -5.28 -2.79 -12.15
C HIS A 237 -3.94 -2.07 -12.41
N LEU A 238 -3.01 -2.05 -11.45
CA LEU A 238 -1.69 -1.43 -11.59
C LEU A 238 -0.71 -2.24 -12.44
N VAL A 239 -0.97 -3.52 -12.71
CA VAL A 239 -0.03 -4.40 -13.43
C VAL A 239 0.26 -3.88 -14.85
N CYS A 240 -0.68 -3.16 -15.46
CA CYS A 240 -0.47 -2.52 -16.75
C CYS A 240 0.66 -1.46 -16.74
N HIS A 241 0.92 -0.81 -15.59
CA HIS A 241 1.96 0.20 -15.41
C HIS A 241 3.30 -0.38 -14.93
N ARG A 242 3.55 -1.68 -15.14
CA ARG A 242 4.77 -2.38 -14.69
C ARG A 242 6.10 -1.71 -15.06
N TYR A 243 6.11 -0.95 -16.16
CA TYR A 243 7.31 -0.28 -16.68
C TYR A 243 7.28 1.24 -16.49
N THR A 244 6.14 1.82 -16.14
CA THR A 244 5.96 3.28 -16.06
C THR A 244 5.84 3.77 -14.62
N LEU A 245 5.18 3.01 -13.74
CA LEU A 245 4.95 3.44 -12.36
C LEU A 245 6.24 3.41 -11.54
N THR A 246 6.59 4.57 -11.00
CA THR A 246 7.80 4.82 -10.21
C THR A 246 7.44 5.15 -8.76
N SER A 247 6.33 5.82 -8.52
CA SER A 247 5.87 6.20 -7.18
C SER A 247 4.45 5.70 -6.93
N LEU A 248 4.26 4.97 -5.83
CA LEU A 248 2.96 4.45 -5.41
C LEU A 248 2.73 4.72 -3.93
N ASN A 249 1.70 5.52 -3.64
CA ASN A 249 1.20 5.70 -2.28
C ASN A 249 -0.10 4.92 -2.10
N ILE A 250 -0.07 3.88 -1.25
CA ILE A 250 -1.25 3.07 -0.87
C ILE A 250 -1.48 3.12 0.64
N ALA A 251 -0.95 4.14 1.30
CA ALA A 251 -1.07 4.28 2.73
C ALA A 251 -2.52 4.48 3.18
N MET A 252 -2.81 4.17 4.44
CA MET A 252 -4.12 4.27 5.08
C MET A 252 -5.22 3.44 4.40
N ASN A 253 -4.85 2.33 3.75
CA ASN A 253 -5.79 1.35 3.22
C ASN A 253 -5.69 0.03 4.02
N PRO A 254 -6.46 -0.14 5.10
CA PRO A 254 -6.34 -1.30 5.99
C PRO A 254 -6.75 -2.61 5.32
N ARG A 255 -7.51 -2.57 4.22
CA ARG A 255 -7.92 -3.76 3.44
C ARG A 255 -6.82 -4.31 2.53
N ILE A 256 -5.69 -3.61 2.41
CA ILE A 256 -4.52 -4.09 1.67
C ILE A 256 -3.73 -5.09 2.53
N THR A 257 -3.58 -6.30 2.02
CA THR A 257 -2.98 -7.47 2.70
C THR A 257 -1.69 -7.94 2.03
N ASP A 258 -1.09 -8.99 2.57
CA ASP A 258 0.16 -9.62 2.12
C ASP A 258 0.16 -10.09 0.66
N ASP A 259 -1.02 -10.36 0.08
CA ASP A 259 -1.16 -10.82 -1.31
C ASP A 259 -0.68 -9.76 -2.32
N THR A 260 -0.66 -8.49 -1.89
CA THR A 260 -0.13 -7.35 -2.64
C THR A 260 1.32 -7.53 -3.08
N ARG A 261 2.10 -8.40 -2.41
CA ARG A 261 3.48 -8.74 -2.81
C ARG A 261 3.60 -9.16 -4.27
N ILE A 262 2.65 -9.94 -4.76
CA ILE A 262 2.68 -10.48 -6.13
C ILE A 262 2.57 -9.34 -7.15
N ILE A 263 1.75 -8.34 -6.82
CA ILE A 263 1.52 -7.16 -7.65
C ILE A 263 2.73 -6.22 -7.59
N LEU A 264 3.25 -5.93 -6.40
CA LEU A 264 4.44 -5.08 -6.23
C LEU A 264 5.66 -5.64 -6.95
N ARG A 265 5.82 -6.97 -7.00
CA ARG A 265 6.87 -7.63 -7.79
C ARG A 265 6.76 -7.35 -9.29
N ALA A 266 5.55 -7.21 -9.81
CA ALA A 266 5.34 -6.93 -11.22
C ALA A 266 5.72 -5.50 -11.59
N LEU A 267 5.67 -4.55 -10.64
CA LEU A 267 6.00 -3.13 -10.83
C LEU A 267 7.53 -2.89 -10.86
N SER A 268 8.17 -3.36 -11.92
CA SER A 268 9.63 -3.37 -12.06
C SER A 268 10.31 -1.99 -12.03
N SER A 269 9.58 -0.93 -12.38
CA SER A 269 10.07 0.45 -12.37
C SER A 269 9.86 1.17 -11.03
N LEU A 270 9.22 0.53 -10.04
CA LEU A 270 8.88 1.18 -8.77
C LEU A 270 10.13 1.60 -7.99
N THR A 271 10.17 2.88 -7.60
CA THR A 271 11.24 3.51 -6.83
C THR A 271 10.77 3.97 -5.46
N PHE A 272 9.50 4.31 -5.29
CA PHE A 272 8.95 4.81 -4.02
C PHE A 272 7.64 4.10 -3.68
N LEU A 273 7.54 3.63 -2.43
CA LEU A 273 6.36 2.92 -1.93
C LEU A 273 6.03 3.33 -0.49
N PHE A 274 4.77 3.70 -0.27
CA PHE A 274 4.23 4.04 1.04
C PHE A 274 3.25 2.95 1.51
N LEU A 275 3.51 2.35 2.68
CA LEU A 275 2.73 1.22 3.23
C LEU A 275 2.09 1.51 4.59
N ARG A 276 2.22 2.72 5.13
CA ARG A 276 1.64 3.08 6.43
C ARG A 276 0.13 2.79 6.45
N GLY A 277 -0.39 2.27 7.57
CA GLY A 277 -1.85 2.05 7.72
C GLY A 277 -2.43 0.92 6.86
N THR A 278 -1.59 0.12 6.19
CA THR A 278 -2.01 -1.13 5.52
C THR A 278 -1.94 -2.32 6.48
N SER A 279 -2.60 -3.44 6.14
CA SER A 279 -2.51 -4.71 6.88
C SER A 279 -1.34 -5.58 6.41
N PHE A 280 -0.29 -4.97 5.86
CA PHE A 280 0.89 -5.69 5.40
C PHE A 280 1.72 -6.19 6.59
N THR A 281 1.84 -7.51 6.72
CA THR A 281 2.46 -8.14 7.88
C THR A 281 3.99 -8.10 7.80
N LEU A 282 4.65 -8.24 8.96
CA LEU A 282 6.10 -8.32 9.03
C LEU A 282 6.67 -9.51 8.22
N PRO A 283 6.14 -10.76 8.30
CA PRO A 283 6.62 -11.85 7.46
C PRO A 283 6.52 -11.55 5.96
N ALA A 284 5.44 -10.92 5.51
CA ALA A 284 5.30 -10.51 4.13
C ALA A 284 6.30 -9.43 3.74
N LEU A 285 6.50 -8.41 4.59
CA LEU A 285 7.49 -7.37 4.35
C LEU A 285 8.92 -7.92 4.26
N ARG A 286 9.28 -8.87 5.13
CA ARG A 286 10.56 -9.57 5.04
C ARG A 286 10.75 -10.27 3.70
N ARG A 287 9.72 -10.98 3.22
CA ARG A 287 9.76 -11.64 1.90
C ARG A 287 9.81 -10.62 0.76
N LEU A 288 9.05 -9.53 0.87
CA LEU A 288 9.05 -8.46 -0.11
C LEU A 288 10.48 -7.94 -0.30
N VAL A 289 11.14 -7.48 0.76
CA VAL A 289 12.48 -6.86 0.64
C VAL A 289 13.60 -7.85 0.27
N MET A 290 13.40 -9.15 0.51
CA MET A 290 14.39 -10.18 0.21
C MET A 290 14.27 -10.71 -1.22
N ASP A 291 13.04 -10.92 -1.71
CA ASP A 291 12.79 -11.70 -2.93
C ASP A 291 12.07 -10.91 -4.03
N ASP A 292 11.14 -10.03 -3.66
CA ASP A 292 10.14 -9.49 -4.60
C ASP A 292 10.29 -7.98 -4.89
N LEU A 293 11.00 -7.23 -4.05
CA LEU A 293 11.10 -5.79 -4.15
C LEU A 293 12.03 -5.39 -5.32
N PRO A 294 11.60 -4.48 -6.21
CA PRO A 294 12.47 -3.93 -7.25
C PRO A 294 13.74 -3.32 -6.65
N ARG A 295 14.90 -3.54 -7.30
CA ARG A 295 16.22 -3.17 -6.74
C ARG A 295 16.37 -1.69 -6.37
N LYS A 296 15.64 -0.81 -7.07
CA LYS A 296 15.67 0.64 -6.87
C LYS A 296 14.57 1.14 -5.94
N CYS A 297 13.65 0.28 -5.51
CA CYS A 297 12.53 0.67 -4.68
C CYS A 297 12.98 0.97 -3.26
N ARG A 298 12.52 2.11 -2.75
CA ARG A 298 12.65 2.55 -1.36
C ARG A 298 11.27 2.50 -0.72
N LEU A 299 11.25 2.02 0.52
CA LEU A 299 10.07 2.09 1.37
C LEU A 299 10.14 3.46 2.06
N LEU A 300 9.12 4.29 1.90
CA LEU A 300 9.09 5.60 2.55
C LEU A 300 8.28 5.56 3.85
N SER A 301 7.29 4.68 3.93
CA SER A 301 6.52 4.45 5.15
C SER A 301 6.24 2.97 5.38
N LEU A 302 6.09 2.58 6.65
CA LEU A 302 5.85 1.21 7.08
C LEU A 302 4.57 1.11 7.94
N PRO A 303 3.91 -0.05 7.96
CA PRO A 303 2.84 -0.32 8.91
C PRO A 303 3.35 -0.20 10.36
N ALA A 304 2.54 0.41 11.24
CA ALA A 304 2.90 0.62 12.65
C ALA A 304 3.34 -0.67 13.39
N PRO A 305 2.66 -1.84 13.21
CA PRO A 305 3.10 -3.08 13.84
C PRO A 305 4.52 -3.52 13.45
N VAL A 306 4.94 -3.21 12.22
CA VAL A 306 6.30 -3.50 11.73
C VAL A 306 7.31 -2.56 12.39
N ILE A 307 6.99 -1.27 12.49
CA ILE A 307 7.83 -0.27 13.15
C ILE A 307 8.08 -0.67 14.62
N ASP A 308 7.02 -1.05 15.35
CA ASP A 308 7.13 -1.49 16.75
C ASP A 308 8.00 -2.73 16.91
N HIS A 309 7.86 -3.69 15.98
CA HIS A 309 8.74 -4.86 15.95
C HIS A 309 10.20 -4.46 15.67
N LEU A 310 10.46 -3.62 14.68
CA LEU A 310 11.83 -3.19 14.32
C LEU A 310 12.49 -2.37 15.44
N ASN A 311 11.70 -1.62 16.22
CA ASN A 311 12.17 -0.90 17.41
C ASN A 311 12.54 -1.86 18.56
N THR A 312 11.87 -3.00 18.66
CA THR A 312 12.10 -4.01 19.71
C THR A 312 12.97 -5.17 19.24
N ARG A 313 13.53 -5.13 18.02
CA ARG A 313 14.28 -6.24 17.41
C ARG A 313 15.47 -6.75 18.24
N GLY A 314 16.09 -5.87 19.02
CA GLY A 314 17.20 -6.24 19.92
C GLY A 314 16.82 -7.21 21.04
N SER A 315 15.53 -7.37 21.35
CA SER A 315 15.05 -8.41 22.29
C SER A 315 14.71 -9.74 21.59
N LYS A 316 14.69 -9.77 20.26
CA LYS A 316 14.31 -10.96 19.47
C LYS A 316 15.51 -11.80 19.07
N TYR A 317 16.65 -11.16 18.86
CA TYR A 317 17.92 -11.80 18.52
C TYR A 317 19.09 -10.87 18.85
N ALA A 318 20.29 -11.45 19.01
CA ALA A 318 21.52 -10.68 19.16
C ALA A 318 21.73 -9.76 17.94
N LEU A 319 21.87 -8.44 18.19
CA LEU A 319 22.22 -7.44 17.17
C LEU A 319 23.72 -7.34 16.91
N ASP A 320 24.52 -7.52 17.95
CA ASP A 320 25.98 -7.54 17.89
C ASP A 320 26.44 -9.01 17.91
N ILE A 321 26.95 -9.47 16.77
CA ILE A 321 27.36 -10.87 16.56
C ILE A 321 28.87 -10.97 16.83
N PRO A 322 29.34 -11.87 17.72
CA PRO A 322 30.77 -12.02 17.98
C PRO A 322 31.56 -12.37 16.71
N PRO A 323 32.81 -11.89 16.58
CA PRO A 323 33.63 -12.18 15.42
C PRO A 323 33.81 -13.70 15.23
N GLY A 324 33.63 -14.17 14.00
CA GLY A 324 33.70 -15.60 13.63
C GLY A 324 32.34 -16.33 13.63
N TYR A 325 31.25 -15.69 14.04
CA TYR A 325 29.90 -16.26 13.94
C TYR A 325 29.27 -15.91 12.58
N MET A 326 28.38 -16.77 12.07
CA MET A 326 27.70 -16.48 10.81
C MET A 326 26.67 -15.36 10.97
N THR A 327 26.70 -14.41 10.04
CA THR A 327 25.71 -13.32 9.92
C THR A 327 24.71 -13.61 8.79
N GLU A 328 25.15 -14.36 7.78
CA GLU A 328 24.41 -14.62 6.55
C GLU A 328 23.56 -15.91 6.63
N PRO A 329 22.31 -15.90 6.13
CA PRO A 329 21.43 -17.08 6.10
C PRO A 329 21.76 -18.04 4.95
N ASP A 330 23.04 -18.41 4.78
CA ASP A 330 23.50 -19.34 3.75
C ASP A 330 23.15 -20.78 4.12
N ALA A 331 22.15 -21.34 3.42
CA ALA A 331 21.62 -22.66 3.71
C ALA A 331 22.67 -23.78 3.63
N ASN A 332 23.62 -23.69 2.70
CA ASN A 332 24.63 -24.74 2.47
C ASN A 332 25.68 -24.73 3.58
N LYS A 333 26.14 -23.54 3.97
CA LYS A 333 27.10 -23.39 5.07
C LYS A 333 26.50 -23.81 6.40
N ILE A 334 25.26 -23.40 6.70
CA ILE A 334 24.59 -23.74 7.96
C ILE A 334 24.37 -25.25 8.07
N ALA A 335 23.96 -25.92 6.99
CA ALA A 335 23.76 -27.38 6.99
C ALA A 335 25.06 -28.16 7.26
N ASN A 336 26.18 -27.68 6.74
CA ASN A 336 27.49 -28.33 6.87
C ASN A 336 28.21 -28.03 8.20
N MET A 337 27.66 -27.16 9.06
CA MET A 337 28.26 -26.83 10.34
C MET A 337 28.29 -28.01 11.32
N ASN A 338 29.29 -27.97 12.23
CA ASN A 338 29.39 -28.90 13.34
C ASN A 338 28.36 -28.57 14.44
N LEU A 339 27.81 -29.60 15.08
CA LEU A 339 26.75 -29.51 16.08
C LEU A 339 27.10 -28.61 17.29
N PRO A 340 28.33 -28.67 17.87
CA PRO A 340 28.71 -27.80 18.99
C PRO A 340 28.73 -26.32 18.57
N PHE A 341 29.13 -26.02 17.34
CA PHE A 341 29.20 -24.66 16.84
C PHE A 341 27.79 -24.09 16.57
N LEU A 342 26.87 -24.91 16.01
CA LEU A 342 25.46 -24.56 15.87
C LEU A 342 24.81 -24.19 17.21
N LYS A 343 25.06 -24.99 18.26
CA LYS A 343 24.56 -24.71 19.62
C LYS A 343 25.13 -23.41 20.15
N LYS A 344 26.45 -23.23 20.08
CA LYS A 344 27.14 -22.02 20.54
C LYS A 344 26.62 -20.75 19.84
N GLN A 345 26.26 -20.86 18.56
CA GLN A 345 25.67 -19.76 17.80
C GLN A 345 24.23 -19.46 18.24
N LEU A 346 23.40 -20.48 18.40
CA LEU A 346 22.04 -20.32 18.93
C LEU A 346 22.05 -19.75 20.35
N GLU A 347 22.98 -20.17 21.21
CA GLU A 347 23.17 -19.63 22.57
C GLU A 347 23.47 -18.13 22.56
N ALA A 348 24.23 -17.64 21.55
CA ALA A 348 24.48 -16.21 21.42
C ALA A 348 23.19 -15.41 21.19
N HIS A 349 22.24 -15.95 20.41
CA HIS A 349 20.93 -15.34 20.22
C HIS A 349 19.99 -15.58 21.41
N GLN A 350 20.09 -16.74 22.07
CA GLN A 350 19.26 -17.11 23.23
C GLN A 350 19.44 -16.15 24.41
N LYS A 351 20.64 -15.57 24.57
CA LYS A 351 20.92 -14.52 25.58
C LYS A 351 19.95 -13.33 25.50
N TRP A 352 19.45 -13.04 24.31
CA TRP A 352 18.52 -11.93 24.04
C TRP A 352 17.07 -12.42 24.00
N ASN A 353 16.85 -13.62 23.47
CA ASN A 353 15.54 -14.24 23.36
C ASN A 353 15.56 -15.67 23.93
N LYS A 354 15.01 -15.83 25.14
CA LYS A 354 14.99 -17.11 25.86
C LYS A 354 14.16 -18.19 25.17
N ASP A 355 13.29 -17.82 24.24
CA ASP A 355 12.44 -18.75 23.48
C ASP A 355 13.25 -19.52 22.41
N ILE A 356 14.47 -19.06 22.09
CA ILE A 356 15.36 -19.75 21.16
C ILE A 356 15.94 -21.00 21.84
N GLN A 357 15.41 -22.16 21.49
CA GLN A 357 15.90 -23.44 21.99
C GLN A 357 17.23 -23.84 21.36
N THR A 358 18.16 -24.32 22.19
CA THR A 358 19.50 -24.81 21.80
C THR A 358 19.60 -26.34 21.82
N THR A 359 18.52 -27.01 22.23
CA THR A 359 18.34 -28.46 22.19
C THR A 359 17.61 -28.88 20.92
N GLY A 360 17.76 -30.16 20.54
CA GLY A 360 17.15 -30.75 19.36
C GLY A 360 18.12 -31.49 18.45
N THR A 361 17.58 -32.05 17.37
CA THR A 361 18.37 -32.72 16.32
C THR A 361 19.21 -31.71 15.53
N LYS A 362 20.26 -32.18 14.83
CA LYS A 362 21.07 -31.29 13.96
C LYS A 362 20.19 -30.53 12.96
N VAL A 363 19.20 -31.21 12.38
CA VAL A 363 18.27 -30.64 11.38
C VAL A 363 17.44 -29.51 11.99
N GLU A 364 16.89 -29.70 13.19
CA GLU A 364 16.13 -28.67 13.89
C GLU A 364 16.98 -27.45 14.24
N LEU A 365 18.21 -27.67 14.73
CA LEU A 365 19.12 -26.57 15.08
C LEU A 365 19.53 -25.77 13.84
N VAL A 366 19.80 -26.45 12.71
CA VAL A 366 20.07 -25.83 11.41
C VAL A 366 18.89 -24.98 10.96
N ALA A 367 17.67 -25.53 10.98
CA ALA A 367 16.46 -24.82 10.57
C ALA A 367 16.19 -23.59 11.45
N ARG A 368 16.37 -23.73 12.77
CA ARG A 368 16.18 -22.64 13.74
C ARG A 368 17.20 -21.53 13.54
N LEU A 369 18.48 -21.87 13.41
CA LEU A 369 19.54 -20.89 13.15
C LEU A 369 19.30 -20.17 11.82
N ARG A 370 18.95 -20.92 10.77
CA ARG A 370 18.60 -20.35 9.47
C ARG A 370 17.47 -19.34 9.58
N ASN A 371 16.41 -19.65 10.33
CA ASN A 371 15.27 -18.75 10.52
C ASN A 371 15.68 -17.47 11.27
N VAL A 372 16.47 -17.60 12.34
CA VAL A 372 16.98 -16.43 13.09
C VAL A 372 17.84 -15.53 12.21
N LEU A 373 18.81 -16.09 11.47
CA LEU A 373 19.67 -15.32 10.59
C LEU A 373 18.90 -14.71 9.42
N TRP A 374 17.91 -15.43 8.87
CA TRP A 374 17.07 -14.92 7.79
C TRP A 374 16.20 -13.76 8.25
N ASN A 375 15.52 -13.88 9.40
CA ASN A 375 14.71 -12.79 9.95
C ASN A 375 15.56 -11.57 10.27
N ARG A 376 16.74 -11.77 10.86
CA ARG A 376 17.69 -10.69 11.13
C ARG A 376 18.09 -9.98 9.84
N LYS A 377 18.54 -10.72 8.83
CA LYS A 377 18.96 -10.14 7.55
C LYS A 377 17.81 -9.42 6.86
N ALA A 378 16.60 -9.97 6.91
CA ALA A 378 15.42 -9.33 6.33
C ALA A 378 15.06 -8.03 7.08
N ASP A 379 15.13 -8.01 8.42
CA ASP A 379 14.91 -6.79 9.22
C ASP A 379 15.96 -5.72 8.93
N GLU A 380 17.24 -6.09 8.79
CA GLU A 380 18.32 -5.21 8.37
C GLU A 380 18.05 -4.64 6.96
N ARG A 381 17.64 -5.50 6.03
CA ARG A 381 17.28 -5.08 4.66
C ARG A 381 16.08 -4.14 4.63
N ILE A 382 15.07 -4.34 5.48
CA ILE A 382 13.95 -3.40 5.63
C ILE A 382 14.48 -2.01 6.01
N LEU A 383 15.43 -1.92 6.94
CA LEU A 383 15.99 -0.64 7.39
C LEU A 383 16.83 0.05 6.30
N GLU A 384 17.64 -0.72 5.57
CA GLU A 384 18.41 -0.20 4.43
C GLU A 384 17.51 0.44 3.37
N VAL A 385 16.41 -0.24 3.06
CA VAL A 385 15.44 0.17 2.04
C VAL A 385 14.55 1.33 2.53
N LEU A 386 14.32 1.46 3.84
CA LEU A 386 13.55 2.56 4.46
C LEU A 386 14.22 3.93 4.30
N GLY A 387 15.41 4.00 3.69
CA GLY A 387 16.11 5.27 3.46
C GLY A 387 16.95 5.74 4.65
N ARG A 388 17.07 4.95 5.72
CA ARG A 388 18.11 5.16 6.74
C ARG A 388 19.33 4.35 6.34
N LYS A 389 20.29 4.96 5.65
CA LYS A 389 21.67 4.48 5.79
C LYS A 389 21.99 4.61 7.28
N GLU A 390 22.25 3.49 7.95
CA GLU A 390 22.97 3.53 9.22
C GLU A 390 24.36 4.12 8.89
N THR A 391 24.50 5.44 8.94
CA THR A 391 25.81 6.08 8.89
C THR A 391 26.53 5.69 10.18
N GLY A 392 27.60 4.91 10.01
CA GLY A 392 28.41 4.31 11.07
C GLY A 392 28.98 5.30 12.07
#